data_AF-A0A1I1FNW6-F1
#
_entry.id   AF-A0A1I1FNW6-F1
#
_cell.length_a   1.000
_cell.length_b   1.000
_cell.length_c   1.000
_cell.angle_alpha   90.00
_cell.angle_beta   90.00
_cell.angle_gamma   90.00
#
_symmetry.space_group_name_H-M   'P 1'
#
loop_
_entity.id
_entity.type
_entity.pdbx_description
1 polymer ?
#
loop_
_entity_poly.entity_id
_entity_poly.type
_entity_poly.pdbx_seq_one_letter_code
_entity_poly.pdbx_strand_id
1 'polypeptide(L)'
;MVLTQSCDLVRRQGNFKAPYITIAAAKPFRGTIGEFFDQKSKVVKGAEFSFHSSSLVGKAKQLIERHVNNTEPEFFFLPKSGHPNIPEDLVVFLRLSVALRKEHYDALAEAKIAELADVFQAKLGWLKGNIYSRVATPDFEDRGLNAAEIKSGFYEQYIPKDTTVWLSALQAELLRKIVNERRKEIERDLSSEEVLEIIESEIPEDIQIIANNIVERLKKNKLLEGDHEAEKKFARVISNEPSLKSLVKSLGG
;
A
#
# COMPACT_ATOMS: atom_id res chain seq x y z
N MET A 1 -7.08 -26.34 0.88
CA MET A 1 -6.34 -25.93 2.10
C MET A 1 -4.84 -26.12 1.89
N VAL A 2 -3.99 -25.19 2.37
CA VAL A 2 -2.52 -25.34 2.35
C VAL A 2 -2.07 -25.96 3.67
N LEU A 3 -1.43 -27.14 3.60
CA LEU A 3 -0.91 -27.79 4.80
C LEU A 3 0.62 -27.69 4.82
N THR A 4 1.15 -27.44 6.00
CA THR A 4 2.58 -27.53 6.29
C THR A 4 2.76 -28.51 7.44
N GLN A 5 3.57 -29.53 7.25
CA GLN A 5 3.86 -30.46 8.34
C GLN A 5 4.89 -29.79 9.26
N SER A 6 4.58 -29.61 10.53
CA SER A 6 5.65 -29.58 11.52
C SER A 6 6.22 -31.00 11.65
N CYS A 7 7.46 -31.15 12.11
CA CYS A 7 8.08 -32.47 12.31
C CYS A 7 7.21 -33.45 13.14
N ASP A 8 6.23 -32.94 13.90
CA ASP A 8 5.29 -33.71 14.73
C ASP A 8 4.05 -34.24 14.00
N LEU A 9 3.77 -33.75 12.78
CA LEU A 9 2.67 -34.18 11.91
C LEU A 9 3.09 -35.19 10.84
N VAL A 10 4.40 -35.51 10.78
CA VAL A 10 4.94 -36.55 9.90
C VAL A 10 4.44 -37.91 10.38
N ARG A 11 3.71 -38.63 9.53
CA ARG A 11 3.28 -40.00 9.81
C ARG A 11 4.49 -40.93 9.85
N ARG A 12 4.76 -41.52 11.01
CA ARG A 12 5.72 -42.62 11.17
C ARG A 12 4.93 -43.87 11.55
N GLN A 13 5.00 -44.91 10.73
CA GLN A 13 4.25 -46.15 10.93
C GLN A 13 2.72 -45.92 11.08
N GLY A 14 2.16 -45.01 10.30
CA GLY A 14 0.72 -44.68 10.30
C GLY A 14 0.25 -43.77 11.44
N ASN A 15 1.09 -43.44 12.42
CA ASN A 15 0.75 -42.55 13.53
C ASN A 15 1.61 -41.27 13.52
N PHE A 16 1.10 -40.21 14.15
CA PHE A 16 1.83 -38.95 14.37
C PHE A 16 1.69 -38.53 15.85
N LYS A 17 2.69 -37.83 16.37
CA LYS A 17 2.82 -37.54 17.81
C LYS A 17 1.98 -36.34 18.25
N ALA A 18 1.68 -35.41 17.33
CA ALA A 18 0.92 -34.21 17.68
C ALA A 18 -0.53 -34.55 18.08
N PRO A 19 -0.99 -34.16 19.28
CA PRO A 19 -2.39 -34.34 19.68
C PRO A 19 -3.35 -33.37 18.98
N TYR A 20 -2.82 -32.25 18.48
CA TYR A 20 -3.58 -31.21 17.81
C TYR A 20 -2.91 -30.75 16.52
N ILE A 21 -3.73 -30.35 15.56
CA ILE A 21 -3.37 -29.77 14.27
C ILE A 21 -3.82 -28.31 14.29
N THR A 22 -2.92 -27.39 14.01
CA THR A 22 -3.26 -25.97 13.91
C THR A 22 -3.57 -25.61 12.47
N ILE A 23 -4.75 -25.06 12.21
CA ILE A 23 -5.09 -24.42 10.94
C ILE A 23 -5.19 -22.91 11.12
N ALA A 24 -4.91 -22.15 10.07
CA ALA A 24 -5.02 -20.69 10.05
C ALA A 24 -5.84 -20.25 8.84
N ALA A 25 -6.60 -19.15 9.00
CA ALA A 25 -7.36 -18.60 7.89
C ALA A 25 -6.44 -17.88 6.90
N ALA A 26 -6.77 -18.00 5.61
CA ALA A 26 -6.16 -17.24 4.54
C ALA A 26 -7.22 -16.35 3.89
N LYS A 27 -6.85 -15.13 3.51
CA LYS A 27 -7.72 -14.24 2.73
C LYS A 27 -6.97 -13.65 1.53
N PRO A 28 -7.68 -13.18 0.49
CA PRO A 28 -7.11 -12.43 -0.61
C PRO A 28 -6.18 -11.31 -0.16
N PHE A 29 -4.96 -11.26 -0.69
CA PHE A 29 -4.02 -10.19 -0.36
C PHE A 29 -4.50 -8.82 -0.86
N ARG A 30 -5.22 -8.80 -1.99
CA ARG A 30 -5.86 -7.59 -2.52
C ARG A 30 -6.79 -6.93 -1.49
N GLY A 31 -7.57 -7.72 -0.76
CA GLY A 31 -8.46 -7.20 0.30
C GLY A 31 -7.69 -6.55 1.44
N THR A 32 -6.59 -7.17 1.87
CA THR A 32 -5.71 -6.61 2.93
C THR A 32 -5.12 -5.25 2.54
N ILE A 33 -4.69 -5.11 1.28
CA ILE A 33 -4.16 -3.83 0.78
C ILE A 33 -5.28 -2.80 0.59
N GLY A 34 -6.46 -3.21 0.13
CA GLY A 34 -7.64 -2.36 0.07
C GLY A 34 -8.02 -1.77 1.43
N GLU A 35 -8.11 -2.61 2.46
CA GLU A 35 -8.36 -2.20 3.85
C GLU A 35 -7.34 -1.16 4.34
N PHE A 36 -6.06 -1.33 4.00
CA PHE A 36 -5.01 -0.36 4.33
C PHE A 36 -5.27 1.02 3.70
N PHE A 37 -5.70 1.05 2.44
CA PHE A 37 -6.05 2.31 1.77
C PHE A 37 -7.33 2.92 2.34
N ASP A 38 -8.38 2.12 2.56
CA ASP A 38 -9.66 2.60 3.08
C ASP A 38 -9.49 3.29 4.44
N GLN A 39 -8.70 2.70 5.34
CA GLN A 39 -8.39 3.28 6.66
C GLN A 39 -7.59 4.59 6.61
N LYS A 40 -6.96 4.89 5.48
CA LYS A 40 -6.10 6.08 5.29
C LYS A 40 -6.69 7.09 4.32
N SER A 41 -7.89 6.83 3.80
CA SER A 41 -8.64 7.77 2.99
C SER A 41 -8.98 9.03 3.81
N LYS A 42 -8.92 10.19 3.16
CA LYS A 42 -9.21 11.49 3.76
C LYS A 42 -10.41 12.11 3.06
N VAL A 43 -11.43 12.45 3.82
CA VAL A 43 -12.61 13.16 3.32
C VAL A 43 -12.30 14.64 3.15
N VAL A 44 -12.78 15.24 2.06
CA VAL A 44 -12.76 16.69 1.85
C VAL A 44 -13.98 17.29 2.54
N LYS A 45 -13.77 18.16 3.53
CA LYS A 45 -14.89 18.80 4.24
C LYS A 45 -15.69 19.67 3.27
N GLY A 46 -17.01 19.50 3.27
CA GLY A 46 -17.90 20.25 2.40
C GLY A 46 -18.06 19.65 1.00
N ALA A 47 -17.64 18.40 0.81
CA ALA A 47 -17.88 17.64 -0.40
C ALA A 47 -18.05 16.15 -0.11
N GLU A 48 -18.79 15.46 -0.95
CA GLU A 48 -18.91 13.99 -0.96
C GLU A 48 -17.71 13.38 -1.70
N PHE A 49 -16.49 13.68 -1.25
CA PHE A 49 -15.27 13.27 -1.94
C PHE A 49 -14.18 12.86 -0.95
N SER A 50 -13.40 11.83 -1.32
CA SER A 50 -12.28 11.35 -0.54
C SER A 50 -11.04 11.14 -1.41
N PHE A 51 -9.86 11.35 -0.82
CA PHE A 51 -8.58 11.24 -1.49
C PHE A 51 -7.54 10.57 -0.61
N HIS A 52 -6.45 10.14 -1.21
CA HIS A 52 -5.28 9.62 -0.50
C HIS A 52 -4.11 10.59 -0.63
N SER A 53 -3.27 10.62 0.41
CA SER A 53 -2.03 11.39 0.33
C SER A 53 -1.02 10.68 -0.55
N SER A 54 -0.32 11.40 -1.43
CA SER A 54 0.76 10.83 -2.24
C SER A 54 1.85 10.15 -1.39
N SER A 55 2.11 10.66 -0.18
CA SER A 55 3.04 10.04 0.80
C SER A 55 2.65 8.62 1.24
N LEU A 56 1.39 8.22 1.04
CA LEU A 56 0.90 6.89 1.40
C LEU A 56 1.41 5.82 0.43
N VAL A 57 1.79 6.19 -0.80
CA VAL A 57 2.34 5.26 -1.80
C VAL A 57 3.62 4.61 -1.27
N GLY A 58 4.54 5.39 -0.70
CA GLY A 58 5.77 4.86 -0.10
C GLY A 58 5.48 3.87 1.04
N LYS A 59 4.48 4.18 1.88
CA LYS A 59 4.05 3.29 2.97
C LYS A 59 3.39 2.01 2.45
N ALA A 60 2.60 2.10 1.39
CA ALA A 60 1.98 0.96 0.73
C ALA A 60 3.04 0.03 0.13
N LYS A 61 4.05 0.58 -0.56
CA LYS A 61 5.20 -0.18 -1.08
C LYS A 61 5.90 -0.94 0.03
N GLN A 62 6.24 -0.28 1.14
CA GLN A 62 6.85 -0.92 2.30
C GLN A 62 5.98 -2.03 2.89
N LEU A 63 4.66 -1.81 3.00
CA LEU A 63 3.73 -2.83 3.49
C LEU A 63 3.71 -4.06 2.57
N ILE A 64 3.61 -3.84 1.26
CA ILE A 64 3.64 -4.90 0.24
C ILE A 64 4.95 -5.69 0.34
N GLU A 65 6.09 -5.00 0.40
CA GLU A 65 7.40 -5.65 0.56
C GLU A 65 7.47 -6.50 1.83
N ARG A 66 6.98 -5.99 2.97
CA ARG A 66 6.98 -6.77 4.21
C ARG A 66 6.13 -8.03 4.11
N HIS A 67 4.98 -7.96 3.47
CA HIS A 67 4.15 -9.14 3.25
C HIS A 67 4.79 -10.13 2.29
N VAL A 68 5.20 -9.66 1.10
CA VAL A 68 5.80 -10.52 0.06
C VAL A 68 7.06 -11.19 0.61
N ASN A 69 7.93 -10.46 1.29
CA ASN A 69 9.12 -11.01 1.96
C ASN A 69 8.80 -11.81 3.23
N ASN A 70 7.54 -11.95 3.64
CA ASN A 70 7.14 -12.66 4.85
C ASN A 70 7.89 -12.17 6.10
N THR A 71 8.07 -10.84 6.22
CA THR A 71 8.71 -10.19 7.38
C THR A 71 7.70 -9.52 8.31
N GLU A 72 6.41 -9.53 7.96
CA GLU A 72 5.33 -9.11 8.84
C GLU A 72 4.92 -10.28 9.77
N PRO A 73 5.21 -10.24 11.08
CA PRO A 73 5.19 -11.42 11.96
C PRO A 73 3.83 -12.11 12.11
N GLU A 74 2.74 -11.37 11.93
CA GLU A 74 1.37 -11.88 12.12
C GLU A 74 0.82 -12.57 10.87
N PHE A 75 1.56 -12.50 9.77
CA PHE A 75 1.08 -12.87 8.46
C PHE A 75 2.04 -13.78 7.72
N PHE A 76 1.49 -14.60 6.83
CA PHE A 76 2.28 -15.37 5.88
C PHE A 76 1.69 -15.24 4.48
N PHE A 77 2.42 -14.62 3.57
CA PHE A 77 2.08 -14.42 2.17
C PHE A 77 2.31 -15.69 1.36
N LEU A 78 1.30 -16.04 0.57
CA LEU A 78 1.30 -17.15 -0.39
C LEU A 78 1.05 -16.61 -1.79
N PRO A 79 2.05 -16.60 -2.68
CA PRO A 79 1.87 -16.11 -4.04
C PRO A 79 1.02 -17.10 -4.87
N LYS A 80 0.15 -16.56 -5.72
CA LYS A 80 -0.60 -17.30 -6.74
C LYS A 80 0.31 -18.16 -7.61
N SER A 81 1.46 -17.60 -8.01
CA SER A 81 2.45 -18.28 -8.84
C SER A 81 3.12 -19.47 -8.15
N GLY A 82 2.96 -19.62 -6.82
CA GLY A 82 3.56 -20.71 -6.06
C GLY A 82 2.90 -22.07 -6.29
N HIS A 83 1.64 -22.13 -6.75
CA HIS A 83 0.94 -23.39 -6.98
C HIS A 83 -0.30 -23.21 -7.89
N PRO A 84 -0.58 -24.10 -8.87
CA PRO A 84 -1.69 -23.93 -9.81
C PRO A 84 -3.09 -23.89 -9.17
N ASN A 85 -3.24 -24.55 -8.01
CA ASN A 85 -4.51 -24.58 -7.27
C ASN A 85 -4.71 -23.39 -6.31
N ILE A 86 -3.77 -22.43 -6.26
CA ILE A 86 -3.94 -21.18 -5.52
C ILE A 86 -4.42 -20.13 -6.53
N PRO A 87 -5.69 -19.68 -6.47
CA PRO A 87 -6.30 -18.88 -7.54
C PRO A 87 -5.82 -17.42 -7.58
N GLU A 88 -5.31 -16.91 -6.45
CA GLU A 88 -4.87 -15.53 -6.24
C GLU A 88 -3.83 -15.44 -5.13
N ASP A 89 -3.16 -14.30 -4.99
CA ASP A 89 -2.22 -14.12 -3.88
C ASP A 89 -3.00 -14.05 -2.56
N LEU A 90 -2.57 -14.84 -1.59
CA LEU A 90 -3.21 -14.96 -0.29
C LEU A 90 -2.31 -14.45 0.81
N VAL A 91 -2.91 -14.02 1.91
CA VAL A 91 -2.24 -13.79 3.18
C VAL A 91 -2.89 -14.64 4.26
N VAL A 92 -2.08 -15.42 4.97
CA VAL A 92 -2.48 -16.29 6.08
C VAL A 92 -2.33 -15.52 7.39
N PHE A 93 -3.33 -15.60 8.26
CA PHE A 93 -3.39 -14.91 9.55
C PHE A 93 -2.88 -15.86 10.64
N LEU A 94 -1.62 -15.72 11.03
CA LEU A 94 -0.98 -16.67 11.94
C LEU A 94 -1.57 -16.62 13.37
N ARG A 95 -2.09 -15.46 13.80
CA ARG A 95 -2.78 -15.31 15.09
C ARG A 95 -4.18 -15.89 15.11
N LEU A 96 -4.87 -15.93 13.97
CA LEU A 96 -6.21 -16.51 13.86
C LEU A 96 -6.08 -17.99 13.56
N SER A 97 -5.72 -18.74 14.60
CA SER A 97 -5.48 -20.18 14.49
C SER A 97 -6.53 -20.99 15.25
N VAL A 98 -6.98 -22.09 14.62
CA VAL A 98 -7.90 -23.04 15.22
C VAL A 98 -7.15 -24.34 15.44
N ALA A 99 -7.21 -24.85 16.67
CA ALA A 99 -6.66 -26.16 17.02
C ALA A 99 -7.72 -27.23 16.79
N LEU A 100 -7.47 -28.13 15.85
CA LEU A 100 -8.26 -29.33 15.62
C LEU A 100 -7.57 -30.51 16.29
N ARG A 101 -8.33 -31.49 16.77
CA ARG A 101 -7.74 -32.73 17.28
C ARG A 101 -7.19 -33.59 16.15
N LYS A 102 -6.25 -34.49 16.48
CA LYS A 102 -5.61 -35.40 15.52
C LYS A 102 -6.58 -36.23 14.69
N GLU A 103 -7.77 -36.53 15.19
CA GLU A 103 -8.77 -37.34 14.48
C GLU A 103 -9.26 -36.68 13.20
N HIS A 104 -9.07 -35.37 13.05
CA HIS A 104 -9.41 -34.63 11.83
C HIS A 104 -8.34 -34.69 10.74
N TYR A 105 -7.19 -35.35 10.97
CA TYR A 105 -6.07 -35.34 10.03
C TYR A 105 -6.45 -35.85 8.64
N ASP A 106 -7.15 -36.98 8.54
CA ASP A 106 -7.43 -37.59 7.23
C ASP A 106 -8.29 -36.66 6.37
N ALA A 107 -9.35 -36.09 6.96
CA ALA A 107 -10.18 -35.08 6.29
C ALA A 107 -9.37 -33.86 5.83
N LEU A 108 -8.39 -33.43 6.64
CA LEU A 108 -7.50 -32.33 6.28
C LEU A 108 -6.54 -32.71 5.14
N ALA A 109 -5.99 -33.91 5.17
CA ALA A 109 -5.09 -34.42 4.13
C ALA A 109 -5.82 -34.58 2.78
N GLU A 110 -7.06 -35.06 2.80
CA GLU A 110 -7.94 -35.16 1.63
C GLU A 110 -8.29 -33.79 1.05
N ALA A 111 -8.47 -32.77 1.90
CA ALA A 111 -8.76 -31.39 1.49
C ALA A 111 -7.50 -30.56 1.13
N LYS A 112 -6.30 -31.17 1.14
CA LYS A 112 -5.03 -30.51 0.83
C LYS A 112 -4.96 -30.18 -0.66
N ILE A 113 -4.67 -28.91 -0.98
CA ILE A 113 -4.52 -28.45 -2.37
C ILE A 113 -3.08 -28.05 -2.71
N ALA A 114 -2.25 -27.77 -1.71
CA ALA A 114 -0.86 -27.38 -1.83
C ALA A 114 -0.10 -27.64 -0.52
N GLU A 115 1.22 -27.69 -0.60
CA GLU A 115 2.15 -27.84 0.53
C GLU A 115 3.36 -26.92 0.35
N LEU A 116 3.89 -26.39 1.45
CA LEU A 116 5.08 -25.54 1.42
C LEU A 116 6.33 -26.38 1.18
N ALA A 117 7.29 -25.85 0.40
CA ALA A 117 8.61 -26.46 0.29
C ALA A 117 9.40 -26.30 1.61
N ASP A 118 10.34 -27.20 1.88
CA ASP A 118 11.06 -27.35 3.16
C ASP A 118 11.61 -26.04 3.73
N VAL A 119 12.20 -25.20 2.87
CA VAL A 119 12.77 -23.89 3.27
C VAL A 119 11.69 -22.95 3.82
N PHE A 120 10.48 -22.97 3.26
CA PHE A 120 9.35 -22.16 3.71
C PHE A 120 8.63 -22.78 4.90
N GLN A 121 8.64 -24.12 5.04
CA GLN A 121 8.16 -24.80 6.24
C GLN A 121 8.99 -24.38 7.47
N ALA A 122 10.32 -24.31 7.33
CA ALA A 122 11.20 -23.83 8.39
C ALA A 122 10.90 -22.37 8.76
N LYS A 123 10.68 -21.49 7.77
CA LYS A 123 10.30 -20.09 7.99
C LYS A 123 8.98 -19.98 8.77
N LEU A 124 7.96 -20.72 8.36
CA LEU A 124 6.65 -20.70 9.01
C LEU A 124 6.68 -21.30 10.41
N GLY A 125 7.36 -22.44 10.60
CA GLY A 125 7.54 -23.07 11.90
C GLY A 125 8.24 -22.14 12.89
N TRP A 126 9.23 -21.39 12.42
CA TRP A 126 9.90 -20.38 13.22
C TRP A 126 9.04 -19.12 13.44
N LEU A 127 8.28 -18.61 12.46
CA LEU A 127 7.33 -17.49 12.67
C LEU A 127 6.28 -17.84 13.73
N LYS A 128 5.81 -19.10 13.74
CA LYS A 128 4.89 -19.63 14.75
C LYS A 128 5.54 -19.78 16.13
N GLY A 129 6.80 -20.23 16.18
CA GLY A 129 7.56 -20.40 17.43
C GLY A 129 8.10 -19.10 18.02
N ASN A 130 8.36 -18.10 17.16
CA ASN A 130 8.93 -16.81 17.48
C ASN A 130 8.09 -15.71 16.83
N ILE A 131 6.91 -15.46 17.40
CA ILE A 131 6.17 -14.21 17.19
C ILE A 131 7.04 -12.97 17.54
N TYR A 132 8.30 -13.14 18.02
CA TYR A 132 9.21 -12.10 18.50
C TYR A 132 10.69 -12.15 18.04
N SER A 133 11.09 -12.79 16.95
CA SER A 133 12.48 -12.62 16.43
C SER A 133 12.51 -12.50 14.90
N ARG A 134 13.63 -12.63 14.18
CA ARG A 134 13.70 -12.69 12.69
C ARG A 134 14.49 -13.95 12.26
N VAL A 135 14.12 -14.62 11.17
CA VAL A 135 14.96 -15.63 10.49
C VAL A 135 15.38 -15.12 9.12
N ALA A 136 16.65 -15.31 8.81
CA ALA A 136 17.24 -15.04 7.50
C ALA A 136 16.79 -16.12 6.50
N THR A 137 15.64 -15.91 5.88
CA THR A 137 15.34 -16.54 4.58
C THR A 137 15.78 -15.61 3.46
N PRO A 138 16.23 -16.13 2.31
CA PRO A 138 16.61 -15.29 1.19
C PRO A 138 15.42 -14.41 0.81
N ASP A 139 15.62 -13.10 0.86
CA ASP A 139 14.65 -12.14 0.34
C ASP A 139 14.53 -12.36 -1.17
N PHE A 140 13.48 -11.82 -1.80
CA PHE A 140 13.39 -11.90 -3.27
C PHE A 140 14.59 -11.23 -3.96
N GLU A 141 15.24 -10.30 -3.27
CA GLU A 141 16.49 -9.65 -3.68
C GLU A 141 17.66 -10.63 -3.82
N ASP A 142 17.67 -11.72 -3.05
CA ASP A 142 18.73 -12.71 -3.05
C ASP A 142 18.57 -13.77 -4.17
N ARG A 143 17.48 -13.70 -4.95
CA ARG A 143 17.13 -14.70 -5.98
C ARG A 143 17.56 -14.36 -7.41
N GLY A 144 18.28 -13.25 -7.62
CA GLY A 144 18.90 -12.91 -8.92
C GLY A 144 18.54 -11.52 -9.47
N LEU A 145 18.96 -11.26 -10.71
CA LEU A 145 19.06 -9.92 -11.36
C LEU A 145 17.73 -9.15 -11.60
N ASN A 146 16.55 -9.70 -11.25
CA ASN A 146 15.24 -9.10 -11.58
C ASN A 146 14.38 -8.71 -10.36
N ALA A 147 14.97 -8.61 -9.16
CA ALA A 147 14.22 -8.28 -7.95
C ALA A 147 13.44 -6.94 -8.04
N ALA A 148 14.02 -5.94 -8.70
CA ALA A 148 13.37 -4.65 -8.91
C ALA A 148 12.12 -4.75 -9.81
N GLU A 149 12.19 -5.56 -10.88
CA GLU A 149 11.06 -5.78 -11.79
C GLU A 149 9.92 -6.51 -11.09
N ILE A 150 10.26 -7.56 -10.31
CA ILE A 150 9.27 -8.32 -9.53
C ILE A 150 8.56 -7.41 -8.54
N LYS A 151 9.30 -6.57 -7.82
CA LYS A 151 8.72 -5.58 -6.89
C LYS A 151 7.80 -4.60 -7.61
N SER A 152 8.23 -4.07 -8.77
CA SER A 152 7.41 -3.16 -9.56
C SER A 152 6.09 -3.83 -9.99
N GLY A 153 6.14 -5.10 -10.38
CA GLY A 153 4.95 -5.88 -10.71
C GLY A 153 3.95 -5.96 -9.55
N PHE A 154 4.43 -6.20 -8.33
CA PHE A 154 3.57 -6.15 -7.13
C PHE A 154 2.99 -4.75 -6.88
N TYR A 155 3.76 -3.68 -7.07
CA TYR A 155 3.26 -2.32 -6.90
C TYR A 155 2.19 -1.97 -7.91
N GLU A 156 2.38 -2.33 -9.16
CA GLU A 156 1.41 -2.12 -10.24
C GLU A 156 0.13 -2.91 -10.01
N GLN A 157 0.24 -4.11 -9.46
CA GLN A 157 -0.90 -4.97 -9.17
C GLN A 157 -1.75 -4.49 -7.97
N TYR A 158 -1.11 -3.87 -6.96
CA TYR A 158 -1.74 -3.62 -5.66
C TYR A 158 -1.95 -2.15 -5.29
N ILE A 159 -1.21 -1.22 -5.91
CA ILE A 159 -1.39 0.21 -5.66
C ILE A 159 -2.34 0.77 -6.72
N PRO A 160 -3.54 1.27 -6.33
CA PRO A 160 -4.50 1.79 -7.29
C PRO A 160 -3.97 3.06 -7.96
N LYS A 161 -3.90 3.06 -9.29
CA LYS A 161 -3.48 4.23 -10.08
C LYS A 161 -4.68 5.00 -10.64
N ASP A 162 -5.66 4.28 -11.18
CA ASP A 162 -6.73 4.89 -11.98
C ASP A 162 -8.06 5.02 -11.22
N THR A 163 -8.18 4.37 -10.06
CA THR A 163 -9.40 4.36 -9.25
C THR A 163 -9.31 5.24 -8.01
N THR A 164 -8.22 5.98 -7.86
CA THR A 164 -7.91 6.71 -6.62
C THR A 164 -7.23 8.03 -6.93
N VAL A 165 -7.69 9.09 -6.26
CA VAL A 165 -7.09 10.41 -6.39
C VAL A 165 -6.01 10.60 -5.34
N TRP A 166 -4.81 10.88 -5.82
CA TRP A 166 -3.61 11.09 -5.02
C TRP A 166 -3.27 12.58 -4.96
N LEU A 167 -3.29 13.17 -3.77
CA LEU A 167 -2.95 14.57 -3.58
C LEU A 167 -1.74 14.73 -2.66
N SER A 168 -0.85 15.65 -3.03
CA SER A 168 0.18 16.13 -2.11
C SER A 168 -0.44 16.89 -0.93
N ALA A 169 0.37 17.23 0.07
CA ALA A 169 -0.09 18.09 1.16
C ALA A 169 -0.53 19.48 0.65
N LEU A 170 0.19 20.04 -0.32
CA LEU A 170 -0.08 21.35 -0.90
C LEU A 170 -1.36 21.34 -1.75
N GLN A 171 -1.52 20.33 -2.61
CA GLN A 171 -2.72 20.16 -3.42
C GLN A 171 -3.95 19.92 -2.55
N ALA A 172 -3.83 19.09 -1.51
CA ALA A 172 -4.93 18.84 -0.59
C ALA A 172 -5.35 20.10 0.19
N GLU A 173 -4.40 20.97 0.56
CA GLU A 173 -4.69 22.25 1.20
C GLU A 173 -5.39 23.22 0.23
N LEU A 174 -4.89 23.34 -0.99
CA LEU A 174 -5.49 24.17 -2.03
C LEU A 174 -6.91 23.70 -2.38
N LEU A 175 -7.11 22.40 -2.55
CA LEU A 175 -8.42 21.81 -2.82
C LEU A 175 -9.43 22.14 -1.72
N ARG A 176 -9.04 22.01 -0.45
CA ARG A 176 -9.91 22.38 0.67
C ARG A 176 -10.30 23.85 0.65
N LYS A 177 -9.39 24.73 0.25
CA LYS A 177 -9.67 26.16 0.13
C LYS A 177 -10.71 26.43 -0.97
N ILE A 178 -10.48 25.89 -2.18
CA ILE A 178 -11.38 26.07 -3.33
C ILE A 178 -12.75 25.48 -3.03
N VAL A 179 -12.82 24.25 -2.52
CA VAL A 179 -14.09 23.59 -2.17
C VAL A 179 -14.86 24.40 -1.14
N ASN A 180 -14.19 24.96 -0.12
CA ASN A 180 -14.85 25.79 0.89
C ASN A 180 -15.35 27.13 0.35
N GLU A 181 -14.66 27.72 -0.63
CA GLU A 181 -15.11 28.94 -1.32
C GLU A 181 -16.35 28.63 -2.18
N ARG A 182 -16.27 27.61 -3.05
CA ARG A 182 -17.40 27.18 -3.90
C ARG A 182 -18.63 26.79 -3.10
N ARG A 183 -18.44 26.03 -2.02
CA ARG A 183 -19.51 25.64 -1.09
C ARG A 183 -20.28 26.83 -0.55
N LYS A 184 -19.60 27.93 -0.22
CA LYS A 184 -20.23 29.16 0.27
C LYS A 184 -21.02 29.87 -0.82
N GLU A 185 -20.57 29.77 -2.08
CA GLU A 185 -21.27 30.38 -3.23
C GLU A 185 -22.55 29.61 -3.59
N ILE A 186 -22.52 28.28 -3.54
CA ILE A 186 -23.64 27.42 -3.95
C ILE A 186 -24.54 26.97 -2.78
N GLU A 187 -24.16 27.31 -1.54
CA GLU A 187 -24.86 26.96 -0.29
C GLU A 187 -25.19 25.47 -0.10
N ARG A 188 -24.38 24.59 -0.70
CA ARG A 188 -24.47 23.13 -0.53
C ARG A 188 -23.09 22.49 -0.62
N ASP A 189 -23.00 21.25 -0.15
CA ASP A 189 -21.80 20.44 -0.34
C ASP A 189 -21.64 20.07 -1.83
N LEU A 190 -20.39 19.95 -2.27
CA LEU A 190 -20.05 19.60 -3.65
C LEU A 190 -20.14 18.09 -3.88
N SER A 191 -20.58 17.68 -5.07
CA SER A 191 -20.58 16.28 -5.49
C SER A 191 -19.16 15.80 -5.82
N SER A 192 -18.99 14.48 -5.95
CA SER A 192 -17.72 13.89 -6.38
C SER A 192 -17.28 14.40 -7.76
N GLU A 193 -18.21 14.53 -8.70
CA GLU A 193 -17.92 15.00 -10.07
C GLU A 193 -17.44 16.46 -10.07
N GLU A 194 -18.08 17.34 -9.31
CA GLU A 194 -17.68 18.76 -9.19
C GLU A 194 -16.27 18.89 -8.60
N VAL A 195 -15.93 18.04 -7.62
CA VAL A 195 -14.58 18.03 -7.05
C VAL A 195 -13.55 17.50 -8.04
N LEU A 196 -13.88 16.48 -8.84
CA LEU A 196 -12.99 15.98 -9.89
C LEU A 196 -12.71 17.04 -10.95
N GLU A 197 -13.73 17.79 -11.37
CA GLU A 197 -13.56 18.92 -12.30
C GLU A 197 -12.60 19.98 -11.72
N ILE A 198 -12.77 20.36 -10.45
CA ILE A 198 -11.86 21.28 -9.76
C ILE A 198 -10.43 20.74 -9.76
N ILE A 199 -10.24 19.46 -9.49
CA ILE A 199 -8.91 18.84 -9.46
C ILE A 199 -8.26 18.89 -10.85
N GLU A 200 -9.02 18.61 -11.91
CA GLU A 200 -8.51 18.63 -13.28
C GLU A 200 -8.22 20.05 -13.80
N SER A 201 -9.05 21.04 -13.46
CA SER A 201 -8.93 22.39 -14.02
C SER A 201 -8.21 23.41 -13.15
N GLU A 202 -8.29 23.28 -11.82
CA GLU A 202 -7.86 24.33 -10.88
C GLU A 202 -6.70 23.92 -9.96
N ILE A 203 -6.40 22.62 -9.81
CA ILE A 203 -5.32 22.14 -8.94
C ILE A 203 -4.06 21.89 -9.76
N PRO A 204 -3.05 22.79 -9.71
CA PRO A 204 -1.83 22.60 -10.46
C PRO A 204 -0.86 21.64 -9.73
N GLU A 205 0.24 21.33 -10.38
CA GLU A 205 1.34 20.58 -9.76
C GLU A 205 1.98 21.36 -8.59
N ASP A 206 2.55 20.63 -7.63
CA ASP A 206 3.21 21.19 -6.44
C ASP A 206 4.21 22.28 -6.77
N ILE A 207 4.99 22.11 -7.84
CA ILE A 207 6.00 23.10 -8.22
C ILE A 207 5.38 24.44 -8.59
N GLN A 208 4.20 24.44 -9.21
CA GLN A 208 3.48 25.65 -9.57
C GLN A 208 2.84 26.27 -8.32
N ILE A 209 2.31 25.46 -7.40
CA ILE A 209 1.81 25.93 -6.10
C ILE A 209 2.94 26.65 -5.33
N ILE A 210 4.12 26.03 -5.27
CA ILE A 210 5.31 26.60 -4.60
C ILE A 210 5.73 27.90 -5.27
N ALA A 211 5.83 27.93 -6.60
CA ALA A 211 6.21 29.12 -7.36
C ALA A 211 5.23 30.28 -7.11
N ASN A 212 3.92 30.02 -7.15
CA ASN A 212 2.88 31.01 -6.86
C ASN A 212 3.00 31.53 -5.42
N ASN A 213 3.20 30.64 -4.44
CA ASN A 213 3.37 31.03 -3.04
C ASN A 213 4.63 31.89 -2.82
N ILE A 214 5.72 31.64 -3.54
CA ILE A 214 6.93 32.48 -3.49
C ILE A 214 6.64 33.86 -4.04
N VAL A 215 5.99 33.97 -5.21
CA VAL A 215 5.62 35.24 -5.83
C VAL A 215 4.71 36.06 -4.91
N GLU A 216 3.67 35.44 -4.34
CA GLU A 216 2.76 36.09 -3.37
C GLU A 216 3.51 36.60 -2.13
N ARG A 217 4.46 35.82 -1.60
CA ARG A 217 5.30 36.28 -0.47
C ARG A 217 6.21 37.43 -0.85
N LEU A 218 6.84 37.40 -2.01
CA LEU A 218 7.71 38.50 -2.46
C LEU A 218 6.89 39.79 -2.64
N LYS A 219 5.70 39.69 -3.22
CA LYS A 219 4.75 40.81 -3.36
C LYS A 219 4.33 41.37 -2.01
N LYS A 220 3.89 40.50 -1.08
CA LYS A 220 3.48 40.91 0.27
C LYS A 220 4.59 41.64 1.05
N ASN A 221 5.84 41.25 0.81
CA ASN A 221 7.02 41.89 1.42
C ASN A 221 7.58 43.06 0.60
N LYS A 222 6.91 43.48 -0.47
CA LYS A 222 7.34 44.57 -1.36
C LYS A 222 8.73 44.34 -1.99
N LEU A 223 9.09 43.07 -2.20
CA LEU A 223 10.34 42.67 -2.88
C LEU A 223 10.13 42.40 -4.37
N LEU A 224 8.87 42.35 -4.81
CA LEU A 224 8.49 42.25 -6.20
C LEU A 224 7.54 43.40 -6.51
N GLU A 225 7.94 44.24 -7.46
CA GLU A 225 7.12 45.31 -8.03
C GLU A 225 6.82 44.93 -9.48
N GLY A 226 5.54 44.92 -9.85
CA GLY A 226 5.12 44.50 -11.18
C GLY A 226 3.61 44.35 -11.30
N ASP A 227 3.14 44.25 -12.53
CA ASP A 227 1.75 43.89 -12.83
C ASP A 227 1.55 42.36 -12.78
N HIS A 228 0.30 41.95 -12.97
CA HIS A 228 -0.09 40.54 -12.93
C HIS A 228 0.63 39.68 -14.00
N GLU A 229 1.11 40.27 -15.10
CA GLU A 229 1.86 39.55 -16.13
C GLU A 229 3.31 39.32 -15.72
N ALA A 230 3.94 40.30 -15.06
CA ALA A 230 5.24 40.11 -14.43
C ALA A 230 5.20 38.98 -13.40
N GLU A 231 4.17 38.92 -12.56
CA GLU A 231 3.96 37.87 -11.54
C GLU A 231 3.90 36.47 -12.17
N LYS A 232 3.08 36.28 -13.20
CA LYS A 232 3.01 35.01 -13.95
C LYS A 232 4.35 34.62 -14.55
N LYS A 233 5.06 35.58 -15.14
CA LYS A 233 6.38 35.33 -15.74
C LYS A 233 7.38 34.87 -14.68
N PHE A 234 7.40 35.51 -13.51
CA PHE A 234 8.23 35.10 -12.38
C PHE A 234 7.87 33.71 -11.87
N ALA A 235 6.59 33.42 -11.67
CA ALA A 235 6.15 32.08 -11.25
C ALA A 235 6.59 31.01 -12.26
N ARG A 236 6.48 31.31 -13.56
CA ARG A 236 6.93 30.40 -14.63
C ARG A 236 8.44 30.19 -14.65
N VAL A 237 9.23 31.23 -14.38
CA VAL A 237 10.69 31.10 -14.28
C VAL A 237 11.05 30.20 -13.10
N ILE A 238 10.47 30.45 -11.93
CA ILE A 238 10.70 29.63 -10.73
C ILE A 238 10.27 28.18 -10.96
N SER A 239 9.08 27.96 -11.54
CA SER A 239 8.57 26.61 -11.74
C SER A 239 9.32 25.82 -12.81
N ASN A 240 10.12 26.48 -13.65
CA ASN A 240 10.99 25.82 -14.61
C ASN A 240 12.41 25.59 -14.13
N GLU A 241 12.78 26.11 -12.96
CA GLU A 241 14.11 26.00 -12.41
C GLU A 241 14.46 24.53 -12.09
N PRO A 242 15.51 23.93 -12.72
CA PRO A 242 15.82 22.50 -12.56
C PRO A 242 16.13 22.08 -11.13
N SER A 243 16.82 22.94 -10.38
CA SER A 243 17.16 22.69 -8.98
C SER A 243 15.91 22.58 -8.10
N LEU A 244 14.91 23.43 -8.33
CA LEU A 244 13.62 23.35 -7.65
C LEU A 244 12.82 22.12 -8.07
N LYS A 245 12.77 21.78 -9.36
CA LYS A 245 12.14 20.53 -9.84
C LYS A 245 12.70 19.29 -9.15
N SER A 246 14.02 19.23 -9.03
CA SER A 246 14.71 18.13 -8.34
C SER A 246 14.33 18.06 -6.86
N LEU A 247 14.29 19.20 -6.17
CA LEU A 247 13.92 19.29 -4.76
C LEU A 247 12.47 18.88 -4.50
N VAL A 248 11.52 19.34 -5.32
CA VAL A 248 10.11 18.97 -5.17
C VAL A 248 9.93 17.47 -5.40
N LYS A 249 10.62 16.91 -6.40
CA LYS A 249 10.58 15.47 -6.68
C LYS A 249 11.17 14.62 -5.56
N SER A 250 12.22 15.10 -4.88
CA SER A 250 12.80 14.38 -3.73
C SER A 250 11.93 14.42 -2.47
N LEU A 251 11.07 15.44 -2.34
CA LEU A 251 10.11 15.58 -1.23
C LEU A 251 8.79 14.82 -1.46
N GLY A 252 8.43 14.56 -2.72
CA GLY A 252 7.22 13.83 -3.10
C GLY A 252 7.39 12.31 -3.27
N GLY A 253 8.60 11.79 -3.05
CA GLY A 253 8.95 10.36 -3.15
C GLY A 253 8.69 9.54 -1.89
#